data_AF-A0A126TS76-F1
#
_entry.id   AF-A0A126TS76-F1
#
_cell.length_a   1.000
_cell.length_b   1.000
_cell.length_c   1.000
_cell.angle_alpha   90.00
_cell.angle_beta   90.00
_cell.angle_gamma   90.00
#
_symmetry.space_group_name_H-M   'P 1'
#
loop_
_entity.id
_entity.type
_entity.pdbx_description
1 polymer ?
#
loop_
_entity_poly.entity_id
_entity_poly.type
_entity_poly.pdbx_seq_one_letter_code
_entity_poly.pdbx_strand_id
1 'polypeptide(L)'
;GLPICGETCFGGTCNTPNCVCDPWPICTNNHIIAAAAKTVDQYRLLCESHEDCLKKGTGNYCASFPNSDIHFGWCFYAESEGYL
;
A
#
# COMPACT_ATOMS: atom_id res chain seq x y z
N GLY A 1 8.51 -7.29 13.83
CA GLY A 1 7.36 -8.22 13.91
C GLY A 1 7.12 -8.82 12.55
N LEU A 2 6.48 -9.99 12.47
CA LEU A 2 6.02 -10.52 11.18
C LEU A 2 5.03 -9.52 10.56
N PRO A 3 5.09 -9.25 9.24
CA PRO A 3 4.23 -8.27 8.58
C PRO A 3 2.78 -8.75 8.42
N ILE A 4 2.39 -9.88 9.02
CA ILE A 4 1.08 -10.51 8.82
C ILE A 4 0.04 -9.94 9.80
N CYS A 5 -1.17 -9.73 9.31
CA CYS A 5 -2.30 -9.28 10.13
C CYS A 5 -3.07 -10.42 10.78
N GLY A 6 -2.74 -11.68 10.44
CA GLY A 6 -3.43 -12.86 10.98
C GLY A 6 -4.76 -13.18 10.31
N GLU A 7 -5.05 -12.54 9.16
CA GLU A 7 -6.23 -12.81 8.34
C GLU A 7 -5.83 -13.11 6.89
N THR A 8 -6.77 -13.64 6.11
CA THR A 8 -6.61 -13.87 4.68
C THR A 8 -7.68 -13.11 3.91
N CYS A 9 -7.35 -12.71 2.69
CA CYS A 9 -8.19 -11.91 1.81
C CYS A 9 -8.57 -12.69 0.54
N PHE A 10 -9.03 -13.93 0.69
CA PHE A 10 -9.54 -14.71 -0.45
C PHE A 10 -10.65 -13.98 -1.21
N GLY A 11 -11.48 -13.20 -0.51
CA GLY A 11 -12.52 -12.35 -1.09
C GLY A 11 -12.03 -10.98 -1.60
N GLY A 12 -10.73 -10.70 -1.55
CA GLY A 12 -10.11 -9.48 -2.08
C GLY A 12 -9.91 -8.34 -1.06
N THR A 13 -10.47 -8.42 0.14
CA THR A 13 -10.37 -7.37 1.16
C THR A 13 -9.86 -7.90 2.50
N CYS A 14 -9.13 -7.04 3.21
CA CYS A 14 -8.74 -7.23 4.61
C CYS A 14 -9.66 -6.42 5.49
N ASN A 15 -10.05 -6.95 6.65
CA ASN A 15 -10.93 -6.27 7.60
C ASN A 15 -10.12 -5.47 8.63
N THR A 16 -8.87 -5.84 8.84
CA THR A 16 -8.01 -5.20 9.83
C THR A 16 -7.52 -3.84 9.30
N PRO A 17 -7.65 -2.75 10.09
CA PRO A 17 -7.11 -1.45 9.72
C PRO A 17 -5.61 -1.50 9.44
N ASN A 18 -5.16 -0.73 8.44
CA ASN A 18 -3.76 -0.71 7.96
C ASN A 18 -3.26 -2.05 7.39
N CYS A 19 -4.17 -2.99 7.11
CA CYS A 19 -3.86 -4.22 6.43
C CYS A 19 -4.35 -4.20 4.99
N VAL A 20 -3.55 -4.77 4.10
CA VAL A 20 -3.79 -4.79 2.67
C VAL A 20 -3.61 -6.20 2.14
N CYS A 21 -4.36 -6.51 1.08
CA CYS A 21 -4.31 -7.80 0.42
C CYS A 21 -3.17 -7.83 -0.59
N ASP A 22 -1.93 -7.70 -0.11
CA ASP A 22 -0.73 -7.70 -0.96
C ASP A 22 0.46 -8.28 -0.16
N PRO A 23 0.95 -9.49 -0.48
CA PRO A 23 0.52 -10.38 -1.57
C PRO A 23 -0.75 -11.18 -1.25
N TRP A 24 -1.66 -11.31 -2.23
CA TRP A 24 -2.81 -12.23 -2.13
C TRP A 24 -2.35 -13.69 -1.94
N PRO A 25 -3.00 -14.51 -1.09
CA PRO A 25 -4.25 -14.25 -0.35
C PRO A 25 -4.04 -13.80 1.11
N ILE A 26 -2.87 -13.24 1.47
CA ILE A 26 -2.53 -12.94 2.87
C ILE A 26 -2.68 -11.44 3.12
N CYS A 27 -3.33 -11.09 4.23
CA CYS A 27 -3.37 -9.71 4.69
C CYS A 27 -2.11 -9.34 5.47
N THR A 28 -1.50 -8.25 5.03
CA THR A 28 -0.22 -7.78 5.53
C THR A 28 -0.32 -6.32 5.95
N ASN A 29 0.51 -5.93 6.91
CA ASN A 29 0.56 -4.56 7.41
C ASN A 29 1.41 -3.70 6.48
N ASN A 30 0.79 -2.70 5.85
CA ASN A 30 1.42 -1.85 4.84
C ASN A 30 2.60 -1.04 5.40
N HIS A 31 2.51 -0.57 6.64
CA HIS A 31 3.57 0.18 7.33
C HIS A 31 4.82 -0.68 7.50
N ILE A 32 4.67 -1.92 8.02
CA ILE A 32 5.81 -2.83 8.21
C ILE A 32 6.45 -3.19 6.87
N ILE A 33 5.63 -3.43 5.83
CA ILE A 33 6.11 -3.72 4.49
C ILE A 33 6.92 -2.54 3.94
N ALA A 34 6.37 -1.34 3.97
CA ALA A 34 7.02 -0.15 3.41
C ALA A 34 8.32 0.18 4.16
N ALA A 35 8.34 0.02 5.49
CA ALA A 35 9.55 0.22 6.30
C ALA A 35 10.66 -0.80 6.01
N ALA A 36 10.29 -2.04 5.64
CA ALA A 36 11.25 -3.10 5.34
C ALA A 36 11.65 -3.19 3.87
N ALA A 37 10.93 -2.50 2.99
CA ALA A 37 11.16 -2.54 1.55
C ALA A 37 12.50 -1.90 1.19
N LYS A 38 13.16 -2.48 0.19
CA LYS A 38 14.42 -1.93 -0.35
C LYS A 38 14.23 -1.30 -1.72
N THR A 39 13.21 -1.73 -2.44
CA THR A 39 12.90 -1.26 -3.79
C THR A 39 11.40 -1.12 -3.95
N VAL A 40 11.00 -0.19 -4.82
CA VAL A 40 9.60 0.10 -5.12
C VAL A 40 8.86 -1.10 -5.76
N ASP A 41 9.58 -2.02 -6.40
CA ASP A 41 8.99 -3.19 -7.09
C ASP A 41 8.77 -4.39 -6.18
N GLN A 42 9.24 -4.34 -4.93
CA GLN A 42 9.12 -5.46 -4.01
C GLN A 42 7.66 -5.77 -3.67
N TYR A 43 6.81 -4.74 -3.65
CA TYR A 43 5.37 -4.87 -3.45
C TYR A 43 4.62 -4.01 -4.45
N ARG A 44 3.48 -4.52 -4.92
CA ARG A 44 2.76 -3.92 -6.04
C ARG A 44 2.21 -2.52 -5.70
N LEU A 45 1.92 -2.29 -4.43
CA LEU A 45 1.35 -1.04 -3.95
C LEU A 45 2.39 -0.04 -3.44
N LEU A 46 3.68 -0.37 -3.42
CA LEU A 46 4.72 0.61 -3.07
C LEU A 46 4.93 1.62 -4.19
N CYS A 47 5.28 2.84 -3.82
CA CYS A 47 5.59 3.93 -4.73
C CYS A 47 6.64 4.87 -4.14
N GLU A 48 7.39 5.56 -4.98
CA GLU A 48 8.13 6.77 -4.59
C GLU A 48 7.42 8.03 -5.10
N SER A 49 6.62 7.88 -6.16
CA SER A 49 5.92 8.97 -6.83
C SER A 49 4.51 8.59 -7.28
N HIS A 50 3.69 9.60 -7.61
CA HIS A 50 2.37 9.39 -8.23
C HIS A 50 2.47 8.64 -9.57
N GLU A 51 3.55 8.87 -10.32
CA GLU A 51 3.77 8.23 -11.62
C GLU A 51 3.95 6.71 -11.47
N ASP A 52 4.56 6.24 -10.38
CA ASP A 52 4.70 4.81 -10.10
C ASP A 52 3.34 4.13 -9.96
N CYS A 53 2.42 4.75 -9.22
CA CYS A 53 1.07 4.22 -9.06
C CYS A 53 0.31 4.15 -10.39
N LEU A 54 0.44 5.19 -11.21
CA LEU A 54 -0.17 5.23 -12.55
C LEU A 54 0.41 4.13 -13.46
N LYS A 55 1.75 4.00 -13.51
CA LYS A 55 2.44 2.97 -14.30
C LYS A 55 2.05 1.56 -13.89
N LYS A 56 1.90 1.34 -12.58
CA LYS A 56 1.51 0.04 -12.02
C LYS A 56 0.00 -0.24 -12.12
N GLY A 57 -0.82 0.76 -12.43
CA GLY A 57 -2.28 0.64 -12.44
C GLY A 57 -2.87 0.34 -11.06
N THR A 58 -2.19 0.75 -10.00
CA THR A 58 -2.54 0.42 -8.60
C THR A 58 -3.17 1.59 -7.85
N GLY A 59 -3.21 2.76 -8.49
CA GLY A 59 -3.76 3.98 -7.95
C GLY A 59 -3.34 5.18 -8.80
N ASN A 60 -3.79 6.35 -8.40
CA ASN A 60 -3.40 7.63 -8.99
C ASN A 60 -2.65 8.53 -7.98
N TYR A 61 -2.56 8.12 -6.72
CA TYR A 61 -1.91 8.89 -5.66
C TYR A 61 -1.02 7.98 -4.82
N CYS A 62 0.10 8.54 -4.36
CA CYS A 62 1.12 7.90 -3.53
C CYS A 62 1.12 8.59 -2.17
N ALA A 63 0.54 7.96 -1.15
CA ALA A 63 0.58 8.51 0.21
C ALA A 63 1.87 8.12 0.89
N SER A 64 2.60 9.12 1.38
CA SER A 64 3.66 8.92 2.37
C SER A 64 3.06 8.56 3.74
N PHE A 65 3.80 7.78 4.52
CA PHE A 65 3.45 7.46 5.90
C PHE A 65 3.85 8.62 6.82
N PRO A 66 2.89 9.25 7.55
CA PRO A 66 3.19 10.42 8.37
C PRO A 66 4.14 10.08 9.52
N ASN A 67 5.08 10.98 9.82
CA ASN A 67 6.04 10.88 10.93
C ASN A 67 6.82 9.55 10.97
N SER A 68 7.21 9.04 9.80
CA SER A 68 7.98 7.81 9.68
C SER A 68 9.23 8.04 8.83
N ASP A 69 10.32 7.32 9.12
CA ASP A 69 11.55 7.31 8.31
C ASP A 69 11.40 6.42 7.05
N ILE A 70 10.16 6.20 6.59
CA ILE A 70 9.84 5.33 5.47
C ILE A 70 9.99 6.11 4.18
N HIS A 71 10.90 5.64 3.34
CA HIS A 71 11.20 6.27 2.06
C HIS A 71 10.06 6.11 1.04
N PHE A 72 9.36 4.97 1.09
CA PHE A 72 8.31 4.62 0.15
C PHE A 72 6.92 5.07 0.65
N GLY A 73 6.07 5.45 -0.28
CA GLY A 73 4.64 5.62 -0.06
C GLY A 73 3.82 4.38 -0.43
N TRP A 74 2.51 4.56 -0.35
CA TRP A 74 1.52 3.55 -0.70
C TRP A 74 0.54 4.07 -1.75
N CYS A 75 0.33 3.30 -2.81
CA CYS A 75 -0.62 3.61 -3.87
C CYS A 75 -2.06 3.36 -3.43
N PHE A 76 -2.93 4.32 -3.73
CA PHE A 76 -4.38 4.16 -3.66
C PHE A 76 -5.07 5.02 -4.71
N TYR A 77 -6.35 4.74 -4.94
CA TYR A 77 -7.21 5.57 -5.76
C TYR A 77 -7.76 6.70 -4.90
N ALA A 78 -7.25 7.90 -5.10
CA ALA A 78 -7.81 9.12 -4.57
C ALA A 78 -8.84 9.66 -5.57
N GLU A 79 -10.10 9.75 -5.17
CA GLU A 79 -11.09 10.54 -5.90
C GLU A 79 -10.78 12.01 -5.64
N SER A 80 -10.59 12.81 -6.71
CA SER A 80 -10.59 14.26 -6.53
C SER A 80 -12.03 14.68 -6.28
N GLU A 81 -12.33 15.23 -5.10
CA GLU A 81 -13.58 15.97 -4.90
C GLU A 81 -13.56 17.17 -5.85
N GLY A 82 -14.12 16.99 -7.05
CA GLY A 82 -14.50 18.10 -7.89
C GLY A 82 -15.60 18.84 -7.15
N TYR A 83 -15.28 19.98 -6.54
CA TYR A 83 -16.25 20.92 -6.01
C TYR A 83 -17.28 21.21 -7.13
N LEU A 84 -18.51 20.72 -6.96
CA LEU A 84 -19.69 21.17 -7.69
C LEU A 84 -20.40 22.24 -6.86
#